data_AF-W4UYT7-F1
#
_entry.id   AF-W4UYT7-F1
#
_cell.length_a   1.000
_cell.length_b   1.000
_cell.length_c   1.000
_cell.angle_alpha   90.00
_cell.angle_beta   90.00
_cell.angle_gamma   90.00
#
_symmetry.space_group_name_H-M   'P 1'
#
loop_
_entity.id
_entity.type
_entity.pdbx_description
1 polymer ?
#
loop_
_entity_poly.entity_id
_entity_poly.type
_entity_poly.pdbx_seq_one_letter_code
_entity_poly.pdbx_strand_id
1 'polypeptide(L)'
;MNIGIIIQARMGSVRLHGKILKKFYGEETLIEVLLNNLHKVEGTKVIVATSVNENNDDLETFLLNKGELVYRGSENDVLDRFIRAAEANNVDGIIRICSDNPFMDWRGITELIQKAKVSDADYIGFRINDKLLFLPILASGVNM
;
A
#
# COMPACT_ATOMS: atom_id res chain seq x y z
N MET A 1 16.01 6.07 7.79
CA MET A 1 14.90 5.19 7.40
C MET A 1 14.06 5.87 6.35
N ASN A 2 14.18 5.41 5.11
CA ASN A 2 13.28 5.75 4.01
C ASN A 2 12.05 4.85 4.10
N ILE A 3 10.85 5.42 4.20
CA ILE A 3 9.61 4.65 4.40
C ILE A 3 8.77 4.72 3.13
N GLY A 4 8.35 3.55 2.63
CA GLY A 4 7.42 3.41 1.52
C GLY A 4 6.03 2.99 2.00
N ILE A 5 5.01 3.52 1.32
CA ILE A 5 3.63 3.05 1.43
C ILE A 5 3.40 2.02 0.34
N ILE A 6 3.21 0.77 0.72
CA ILE A 6 2.99 -0.34 -0.23
C ILE A 6 1.53 -0.78 -0.13
N ILE A 7 0.80 -0.59 -1.23
CA ILE A 7 -0.61 -0.91 -1.38
C ILE A 7 -0.74 -2.28 -2.02
N GLN A 8 -1.30 -3.25 -1.31
CA GLN A 8 -1.73 -4.51 -1.90
C GLN A 8 -3.01 -4.27 -2.71
N ALA A 9 -2.94 -4.48 -4.02
CA ALA A 9 -4.07 -4.34 -4.93
C ALA A 9 -4.19 -5.56 -5.85
N ARG A 10 -5.40 -6.09 -6.01
CA ARG A 10 -5.69 -7.19 -6.96
C ARG A 10 -7.08 -7.09 -7.55
N MET A 11 -7.21 -7.40 -8.83
CA MET A 11 -8.49 -7.42 -9.56
C MET A 11 -9.42 -8.55 -9.11
N GLY A 12 -8.86 -9.63 -8.56
CA GLY A 12 -9.54 -10.87 -8.15
C GLY A 12 -10.45 -10.78 -6.92
N SER A 13 -11.27 -9.75 -6.81
CA SER A 13 -12.31 -9.68 -5.78
C SER A 13 -13.47 -10.64 -6.10
N VAL A 14 -13.60 -11.69 -5.29
CA VAL A 14 -14.63 -12.75 -5.44
C VAL A 14 -16.05 -12.20 -5.26
N ARG A 15 -16.23 -11.21 -4.37
CA ARG A 15 -17.55 -10.64 -4.04
C ARG A 15 -18.01 -9.54 -5.00
N LEU A 16 -17.06 -8.88 -5.66
CA LEU A 16 -17.33 -7.83 -6.64
C LEU A 16 -16.14 -7.73 -7.60
N HIS A 17 -16.24 -8.41 -8.73
CA HIS A 17 -15.18 -8.45 -9.73
C HIS A 17 -14.83 -7.05 -10.24
N GLY A 18 -13.54 -6.76 -10.37
CA GLY A 18 -13.05 -5.46 -10.88
C GLY A 18 -13.34 -4.26 -9.98
N LYS A 19 -13.69 -4.45 -8.69
CA LYS A 19 -14.04 -3.35 -7.76
C LYS A 19 -13.02 -2.20 -7.76
N ILE A 20 -11.74 -2.52 -7.86
CA ILE A 20 -10.63 -1.55 -7.77
C ILE A 20 -10.68 -0.48 -8.87
N LEU A 21 -11.07 -0.87 -10.09
CA LEU A 21 -11.17 0.03 -11.24
C LEU A 21 -12.60 0.54 -11.49
N LYS A 22 -13.55 0.24 -10.61
CA LYS A 22 -14.90 0.82 -10.71
C LYS A 22 -14.90 2.24 -10.17
N LYS A 23 -15.62 3.12 -10.87
CA LYS A 23 -15.97 4.46 -10.39
C LYS A 23 -16.63 4.36 -9.02
N PHE A 24 -16.15 5.15 -8.08
CA PHE A 24 -16.52 5.10 -6.67
C PHE A 24 -16.93 6.48 -6.13
N TYR A 25 -16.18 7.53 -6.47
CA TYR A 25 -16.47 8.91 -6.04
C TYR A 25 -16.42 9.85 -7.25
N GLY A 26 -17.61 10.15 -7.79
CA GLY A 26 -17.70 10.86 -9.09
C GLY A 26 -17.06 10.03 -10.20
N GLU A 27 -16.02 10.60 -10.84
CA GLU A 27 -15.28 9.96 -11.92
C GLU A 27 -14.08 9.13 -11.43
N GLU A 28 -13.69 9.26 -10.16
CA GLU A 28 -12.55 8.54 -9.59
C GLU A 28 -12.91 7.09 -9.29
N THR A 29 -12.00 6.19 -9.68
CA THR A 29 -12.04 4.79 -9.28
C THR A 29 -11.69 4.62 -7.80
N LEU A 30 -12.01 3.44 -7.23
CA LEU A 30 -11.67 3.14 -5.84
C LEU A 30 -10.17 3.29 -5.56
N ILE A 31 -9.32 2.83 -6.46
CA ILE A 31 -7.86 2.92 -6.29
C ILE A 31 -7.37 4.36 -6.40
N GLU A 32 -7.96 5.17 -7.28
CA GLU A 32 -7.62 6.61 -7.39
C GLU A 32 -7.95 7.35 -6.11
N VAL A 33 -9.12 7.12 -5.51
CA VAL A 33 -9.49 7.75 -4.24
C VAL A 33 -8.47 7.43 -3.14
N LEU A 34 -8.03 6.17 -3.08
CA LEU A 34 -6.99 5.74 -2.13
C LEU A 34 -5.64 6.41 -2.44
N LEU A 35 -5.17 6.34 -3.68
CA LEU A 35 -3.88 6.91 -4.10
C LEU A 35 -3.82 8.41 -3.87
N ASN A 36 -4.85 9.14 -4.29
CA ASN A 36 -4.96 10.60 -4.11
C ASN A 36 -4.90 11.00 -2.64
N ASN A 37 -5.36 10.12 -1.75
CA ASN A 37 -5.27 10.37 -0.33
C ASN A 37 -3.90 10.01 0.26
N LEU A 38 -3.26 8.94 -0.20
CA LEU A 38 -1.94 8.51 0.26
C LEU A 38 -0.81 9.40 -0.25
N HIS A 39 -0.93 9.98 -1.43
CA HIS A 39 0.02 10.96 -1.98
C HIS A 39 0.09 12.26 -1.16
N LYS A 40 -0.84 12.49 -0.22
CA LYS A 40 -0.76 13.60 0.75
C LYS A 40 0.27 13.34 1.85
N VAL A 41 0.77 12.11 1.99
CA VAL A 41 1.81 11.76 2.95
C VAL A 41 3.17 12.13 2.38
N GLU A 42 3.64 13.32 2.75
CA GLU A 42 4.91 13.86 2.26
C GLU A 42 6.12 13.00 2.63
N GLY A 43 7.12 12.98 1.74
CA GLY A 43 8.39 12.30 1.99
C GLY A 43 8.32 10.77 1.98
N THR A 44 7.28 10.20 1.36
CA THR A 44 7.13 8.75 1.16
C THR A 44 6.94 8.41 -0.32
N LYS A 45 7.34 7.20 -0.71
CA LYS A 45 6.97 6.63 -2.02
C LYS A 45 5.68 5.83 -1.85
N VAL A 46 4.71 6.06 -2.73
CA VAL A 46 3.49 5.24 -2.82
C VAL A 46 3.68 4.22 -3.94
N ILE A 47 3.55 2.94 -3.60
CA ILE A 47 3.86 1.81 -4.49
C ILE A 47 2.67 0.86 -4.46
N VAL A 48 2.14 0.50 -5.64
CA VAL A 48 1.10 -0.52 -5.76
C VAL A 48 1.73 -1.87 -6.04
N ALA A 49 1.57 -2.81 -5.12
CA ALA A 49 2.00 -4.20 -5.27
C ALA A 49 0.83 -5.08 -5.72
N THR A 50 0.92 -5.64 -6.93
CA THR A 50 -0.07 -6.56 -7.51
C THR A 50 0.58 -7.85 -8.00
N SER A 51 -0.19 -8.83 -8.45
CA SER A 51 0.38 -10.11 -8.91
C SER A 51 0.74 -10.10 -10.40
N VAL A 52 1.67 -10.98 -10.78
CA VAL A 52 2.05 -11.22 -12.19
C VAL A 52 0.96 -11.93 -13.00
N ASN A 53 -0.14 -12.34 -12.39
CA ASN A 53 -1.24 -13.00 -13.10
C ASN A 53 -1.91 -12.03 -14.09
N GLU A 54 -2.28 -12.53 -15.27
CA GLU A 54 -2.87 -11.76 -16.38
C GLU A 54 -4.12 -10.97 -15.99
N ASN A 55 -4.89 -11.45 -15.01
CA ASN A 55 -6.07 -10.75 -14.51
C ASN A 55 -5.77 -9.40 -13.83
N ASN A 56 -4.49 -9.06 -13.59
CA ASN A 56 -4.06 -7.76 -13.08
C ASN A 56 -3.39 -6.86 -14.13
N ASP A 57 -3.31 -7.29 -15.40
CA ASP A 57 -2.67 -6.50 -16.48
C ASP A 57 -3.38 -5.17 -16.71
N ASP A 58 -4.72 -5.17 -16.66
CA ASP A 58 -5.53 -3.95 -16.77
C ASP A 58 -5.25 -2.98 -15.62
N LEU A 59 -5.02 -3.50 -14.41
CA LEU A 59 -4.70 -2.70 -13.24
C LEU A 59 -3.31 -2.07 -13.37
N GLU A 60 -2.31 -2.84 -13.78
CA GLU A 60 -0.97 -2.30 -14.05
C GLU A 60 -1.03 -1.22 -15.14
N THR A 61 -1.64 -1.51 -16.28
CA THR A 61 -1.75 -0.58 -17.40
C THR A 61 -2.43 0.72 -16.97
N PHE A 62 -3.53 0.61 -16.22
CA PHE A 62 -4.24 1.76 -15.68
C PHE A 62 -3.35 2.64 -14.77
N LEU A 63 -2.62 2.01 -13.86
CA LEU A 63 -1.77 2.70 -12.88
C LEU A 63 -0.53 3.33 -13.54
N LEU A 64 0.14 2.61 -14.45
CA LEU A 64 1.29 3.12 -15.19
C LEU A 64 0.91 4.32 -16.06
N ASN A 65 -0.25 4.29 -16.71
CA ASN A 65 -0.78 5.42 -17.48
C ASN A 65 -1.04 6.67 -16.61
N LYS A 66 -1.20 6.49 -15.29
CA LYS A 66 -1.35 7.56 -14.30
C LYS A 66 -0.03 8.00 -13.67
N GLY A 67 1.08 7.36 -14.03
CA GLY A 67 2.41 7.65 -13.48
C GLY A 67 2.67 7.03 -12.11
N GLU A 68 1.86 6.06 -11.69
CA GLU A 68 2.02 5.40 -10.40
C GLU A 68 3.14 4.36 -10.41
N LEU A 69 3.78 4.15 -9.26
CA LEU A 69 4.77 3.09 -9.09
C LEU A 69 4.05 1.75 -8.90
N VAL A 70 4.33 0.78 -9.76
CA VAL A 70 3.73 -0.56 -9.70
C VAL A 70 4.83 -1.60 -9.56
N TYR A 71 4.61 -2.57 -8.66
CA TYR A 71 5.43 -3.77 -8.54
C TYR A 71 4.57 -5.01 -8.74
N ARG A 72 5.01 -5.94 -9.59
CA ARG A 72 4.34 -7.21 -9.84
C ARG A 72 5.13 -8.37 -9.26
N GLY A 73 4.49 -9.21 -8.46
CA GLY A 73 5.11 -10.38 -7.84
C GLY A 73 4.20 -11.60 -7.74
N SER A 74 4.61 -12.60 -6.96
CA SER A 74 3.83 -13.82 -6.72
C SER A 74 2.44 -13.50 -6.17
N GLU A 75 1.36 -14.11 -6.64
CA GLU A 75 0.01 -13.97 -6.05
C GLU A 75 -0.03 -14.54 -4.62
N ASN A 76 0.58 -15.70 -4.44
CA ASN A 76 0.49 -16.52 -3.23
C ASN A 76 1.51 -16.10 -2.16
N ASP A 77 2.67 -15.60 -2.58
CA ASP A 77 3.69 -15.09 -1.65
C ASP A 77 3.55 -13.57 -1.49
N VAL A 78 2.61 -13.18 -0.63
CA VAL A 78 2.36 -11.78 -0.33
C VAL A 78 3.57 -11.15 0.37
N LEU A 79 4.24 -11.88 1.25
CA LEU A 79 5.35 -11.33 2.02
C LEU A 79 6.54 -11.00 1.11
N ASP A 80 6.98 -11.96 0.29
CA ASP A 80 8.05 -11.74 -0.69
C ASP A 80 7.68 -10.60 -1.63
N ARG A 81 6.42 -10.53 -2.10
CA ARG A 81 6.00 -9.43 -2.98
C ARG A 81 6.17 -8.05 -2.34
N PHE A 82 5.91 -7.89 -1.04
CA PHE A 82 6.14 -6.63 -0.33
C PHE A 82 7.64 -6.34 -0.16
N ILE A 83 8.43 -7.35 0.20
CA ILE A 83 9.89 -7.27 0.32
C ILE A 83 10.51 -6.80 -1.00
N ARG A 84 10.19 -7.46 -2.11
CA ARG A 84 10.74 -7.13 -3.42
C ARG A 84 10.27 -5.77 -3.94
N ALA A 85 9.01 -5.40 -3.65
CA ALA A 85 8.51 -4.06 -3.95
C ALA A 85 9.30 -2.98 -3.19
N ALA A 86 9.67 -3.25 -1.94
CA ALA A 86 10.49 -2.34 -1.14
C ALA A 86 11.92 -2.22 -1.69
N GLU A 87 12.58 -3.35 -1.97
CA GLU A 87 13.92 -3.42 -2.56
C GLU A 87 13.98 -2.67 -3.90
N ALA A 88 13.05 -2.96 -4.82
CA ALA A 88 13.00 -2.34 -6.14
C ALA A 88 12.82 -0.81 -6.08
N ASN A 89 12.26 -0.30 -4.98
CA ASN A 89 12.00 1.12 -4.77
C ASN A 89 12.95 1.77 -3.74
N ASN A 90 13.95 1.05 -3.25
CA ASN A 90 14.92 1.52 -2.25
C ASN A 90 14.25 2.13 -1.00
N VAL A 91 13.25 1.43 -0.44
CA VAL A 91 12.62 1.82 0.84
C VAL A 91 12.98 0.80 1.93
N ASP A 92 13.32 1.30 3.12
CA ASP A 92 13.81 0.52 4.26
C ASP A 92 12.66 0.08 5.18
N GLY A 93 11.62 0.91 5.28
CA GLY A 93 10.43 0.67 6.09
C GLY A 93 9.17 0.57 5.23
N ILE A 94 8.23 -0.28 5.65
CA ILE A 94 7.02 -0.57 4.88
C ILE A 94 5.78 -0.20 5.70
N ILE A 95 4.94 0.65 5.12
CA ILE A 95 3.54 0.82 5.55
C ILE A 95 2.69 -0.02 4.63
N ARG A 96 2.09 -1.08 5.16
CA ARG A 96 1.23 -1.96 4.38
C ARG A 96 -0.21 -1.48 4.41
N ILE A 97 -0.77 -1.29 3.23
CA ILE A 97 -2.15 -0.87 3.02
C ILE A 97 -2.86 -1.86 2.11
N CYS A 98 -4.11 -2.19 2.42
CA CYS A 98 -4.98 -2.94 1.52
C CYS A 98 -5.83 -1.97 0.71
N SER A 99 -6.01 -2.25 -0.59
CA SER A 99 -6.77 -1.38 -1.50
C SER A 99 -8.28 -1.33 -1.22
N ASP A 100 -8.78 -2.08 -0.25
CA ASP A 100 -10.20 -2.17 0.11
C ASP A 100 -10.66 -1.13 1.13
N ASN A 101 -9.76 -0.30 1.65
CA ASN A 101 -10.03 0.78 2.60
C ASN A 101 -9.73 2.18 2.00
N PRO A 102 -10.59 2.70 1.10
CA PRO A 102 -10.34 3.96 0.40
C PRO A 102 -10.40 5.20 1.32
N PHE A 103 -10.98 5.08 2.50
CA PHE A 103 -11.19 6.19 3.45
C PHE A 103 -10.13 6.24 4.55
N MET A 104 -8.97 5.64 4.31
CA MET A 104 -7.88 5.66 5.27
C MET A 104 -7.50 7.10 5.62
N ASP A 105 -7.30 7.43 6.90
CA ASP A 105 -6.85 8.78 7.26
C ASP A 105 -5.33 8.88 7.09
N TRP A 106 -4.90 9.62 6.07
CA TRP A 106 -3.49 9.86 5.77
C TRP A 106 -2.76 10.57 6.92
N ARG A 107 -3.47 11.37 7.74
CA ARG A 107 -2.88 12.06 8.90
C ARG A 107 -2.39 11.08 9.94
N GLY A 108 -3.14 9.99 10.14
CA GLY A 108 -2.71 8.89 11.00
C GLY A 108 -1.43 8.25 10.45
N ILE A 109 -1.38 7.97 9.15
CA ILE A 109 -0.18 7.40 8.52
C ILE A 109 1.03 8.30 8.77
N THR A 110 0.87 9.61 8.64
CA THR A 110 1.91 10.59 8.95
C THR A 110 2.37 10.51 10.41
N GLU A 111 1.44 10.48 11.38
CA GLU A 111 1.77 10.34 12.81
C GLU A 111 2.58 9.07 13.08
N LEU A 112 2.13 7.96 12.51
CA LEU A 112 2.78 6.67 12.61
C LEU A 112 4.20 6.67 12.02
N ILE A 113 4.40 7.31 10.87
CA ILE A 113 5.73 7.51 10.27
C ILE A 113 6.65 8.26 11.23
N GLN A 114 6.16 9.34 11.84
CA GLN A 114 6.98 10.12 12.77
C GLN A 114 7.34 9.28 14.00
N LYS A 115 6.40 8.47 14.51
CA LYS A 115 6.67 7.55 15.62
C LYS A 115 7.71 6.49 15.26
N ALA A 116 7.60 5.92 14.07
CA ALA A 116 8.53 4.90 13.57
C ALA A 116 9.96 5.44 13.43
N LYS A 117 10.14 6.69 13.02
CA LYS A 117 11.47 7.31 12.86
C LYS A 117 12.24 7.52 14.17
N VAL A 118 11.55 7.50 15.31
CA VAL A 118 12.14 7.79 16.64
C VAL A 118 11.99 6.61 17.61
N SER A 119 11.62 5.44 17.11
CA SER A 119 11.39 4.23 17.90
C SER A 119 12.29 3.12 17.40
N ASP A 120 12.79 2.29 18.31
CA ASP A 120 13.53 1.07 17.99
C ASP A 120 12.58 -0.14 17.80
N ALA A 121 11.34 0.12 17.41
CA ALA A 121 10.30 -0.92 17.35
C ALA A 121 10.20 -1.48 15.93
N ASP A 122 10.39 -2.79 15.78
CA ASP A 122 10.33 -3.45 14.47
C ASP A 122 8.94 -3.39 13.81
N TYR A 123 7.91 -3.15 14.62
CA TYR A 123 6.51 -3.14 14.22
C TYR A 123 5.73 -2.10 15.01
N ILE A 124 4.93 -1.28 14.30
CA ILE A 124 4.03 -0.29 14.89
C ILE A 124 2.66 -0.41 14.23
N GLY A 125 1.59 -0.22 15.01
CA GLY A 125 0.22 -0.21 14.50
C GLY A 125 -0.69 0.68 15.34
N PHE A 126 -1.89 0.95 14.81
CA PHE A 126 -2.91 1.71 15.54
C PHE A 126 -3.67 0.83 16.52
N ARG A 127 -4.09 1.42 17.64
CA ARG A 127 -5.07 0.83 18.55
C ARG A 127 -6.34 1.67 18.55
N ILE A 128 -7.47 1.08 18.18
CA ILE A 128 -8.79 1.71 18.16
C ILE A 128 -9.74 0.86 19.01
N ASN A 129 -10.41 1.47 19.99
CA ASN A 129 -11.35 0.78 20.90
C ASN A 129 -10.76 -0.50 21.51
N ASP A 130 -9.54 -0.40 22.05
CA ASP A 130 -8.75 -1.50 22.63
C ASP A 130 -8.40 -2.65 21.68
N LYS A 131 -8.67 -2.50 20.39
CA LYS A 131 -8.28 -3.45 19.35
C LYS A 131 -7.12 -2.90 18.54
N LEU A 132 -6.09 -3.72 18.36
CA LEU A 132 -5.05 -3.43 17.39
C LEU A 132 -5.66 -3.46 15.99
N LEU A 133 -5.56 -2.36 15.28
CA LEU A 133 -5.88 -2.30 13.87
C LEU A 133 -4.67 -2.87 13.11
N PHE A 134 -4.90 -3.97 12.37
CA PHE A 134 -3.88 -4.61 11.53
C PHE A 134 -3.59 -3.80 10.26
N LEU A 135 -3.23 -2.52 10.42
CA LEU A 135 -2.51 -1.73 9.42
C LEU A 135 -1.05 -1.72 9.86
N PRO A 136 -0.27 -2.76 9.51
CA PRO A 136 1.07 -2.91 10.02
C PRO A 136 2.00 -1.89 9.37
N ILE A 137 2.74 -1.16 10.20
CA ILE A 137 4.03 -0.60 9.81
C ILE A 137 5.09 -1.57 10.28
N LEU A 138 5.82 -2.14 9.34
CA LEU A 138 7.10 -2.77 9.63
C LEU A 138 8.15 -1.66 9.61
N ALA A 139 8.60 -1.30 10.80
CA ALA A 139 9.62 -0.32 11.07
C ALA A 139 10.87 -1.04 11.60
N SER A 140 11.40 -2.00 10.84
CA SER A 140 12.71 -2.54 11.15
C SER A 140 13.61 -2.39 9.96
N GLY A 141 14.86 -2.02 10.24
CA GLY A 141 15.96 -2.17 9.31
C GLY A 141 16.00 -3.64 8.90
N VAL A 142 15.42 -3.90 7.74
CA VAL A 142 15.52 -5.19 7.10
C VAL A 142 16.96 -5.28 6.60
N ASN A 143 17.86 -5.70 7.48
CA ASN A 143 19.01 -6.48 7.02
C ASN A 143 18.41 -7.81 6.52
N MET A 144 17.95 -7.78 5.26
CA MET A 144 17.71 -8.96 4.44
C MET A 144 19.03 -9.45 3.88
#